data_AF-A0A286RBH3-F1
#
_entry.id   AF-A0A286RBH3-F1
#
_cell.length_a   1.000
_cell.length_b   1.000
_cell.length_c   1.000
_cell.angle_alpha   90.00
_cell.angle_beta   90.00
_cell.angle_gamma   90.00
#
_symmetry.space_group_name_H-M   'P 1'
#
loop_
_entity.id
_entity.type
_entity.pdbx_description
1 polymer ?
#
loop_
_entity_poly.entity_id
_entity_poly.type
_entity_poly.pdbx_seq_one_letter_code
_entity_poly.pdbx_strand_id
1 'polypeptide(L)'
;MGEAIARDVGAYNSAPPSLCLQQVGPNRQFTGNIQGPDWLIGWRWADGRNPYTFFYPMLPPNGPSCGNDGENWCIVTASSRHPGGVNVLFLDGAVRFISETIDAGDPTRTATAPPPGFPPLVNPSRPQDYTGPSLYGVWGALGSAYGKESVQVP
;
A
#
# COMPACT_ATOMS: atom_id res chain seq x y z
N MET A 1 11.97 -4.84 14.85
CA MET A 1 10.55 -5.26 14.82
C MET A 1 10.32 -6.17 13.63
N GLY A 2 10.03 -7.47 13.81
CA GLY A 2 9.78 -8.36 12.67
C GLY A 2 8.77 -7.75 11.69
N GLU A 3 9.04 -7.85 10.39
CA GLU A 3 7.97 -7.61 9.40
C GLU A 3 6.90 -8.68 9.64
N ALA A 4 5.64 -8.30 9.52
CA ALA A 4 4.51 -9.20 9.63
C ALA A 4 3.34 -8.58 8.89
N ILE A 5 2.31 -9.38 8.63
CA ILE A 5 1.07 -8.94 8.01
C ILE A 5 -0.04 -9.17 9.03
N ALA A 6 -0.78 -8.13 9.38
CA ALA A 6 -1.99 -8.31 10.19
C ALA A 6 -3.05 -9.04 9.36
N ARG A 7 -3.70 -10.06 9.93
CA ARG A 7 -4.72 -10.87 9.26
C ARG A 7 -6.08 -10.70 9.91
N ASP A 8 -7.11 -11.30 9.31
CA ASP A 8 -8.51 -11.20 9.76
C ASP A 8 -9.05 -9.75 9.75
N VAL A 9 -8.53 -8.90 8.85
CA VAL A 9 -8.85 -7.46 8.82
C VAL A 9 -10.12 -7.14 8.04
N GLY A 10 -10.68 -8.10 7.29
CA GLY A 10 -11.86 -7.87 6.46
C GLY A 10 -11.57 -6.93 5.29
N ALA A 11 -10.36 -7.01 4.73
CA ALA A 11 -10.01 -6.29 3.51
C ALA A 11 -10.67 -6.99 2.31
N TYR A 12 -11.37 -6.22 1.49
CA TYR A 12 -12.05 -6.69 0.28
C TYR A 12 -11.92 -5.67 -0.84
N ASN A 13 -12.59 -5.92 -1.97
CA ASN A 13 -12.58 -5.12 -3.18
C ASN A 13 -12.61 -3.59 -2.91
N SER A 14 -11.48 -2.91 -3.11
CA SER A 14 -11.29 -1.46 -2.82
C SER A 14 -11.26 -1.07 -1.33
N ALA A 15 -10.79 -1.96 -0.46
CA ALA A 15 -10.65 -1.66 0.96
C ALA A 15 -9.68 -0.49 1.19
N PRO A 16 -10.02 0.44 2.10
CA PRO A 16 -9.15 1.57 2.40
C PRO A 16 -7.93 1.09 3.19
N PRO A 17 -6.74 1.67 2.94
CA PRO A 17 -5.52 1.31 3.68
C PRO A 17 -5.59 1.67 5.18
N SER A 18 -6.54 2.50 5.60
CA SER A 18 -6.80 2.80 7.02
C SER A 18 -7.09 1.56 7.85
N LEU A 19 -7.60 0.48 7.25
CA LEU A 19 -7.80 -0.79 7.95
C LEU A 19 -6.48 -1.36 8.50
N CYS A 20 -5.37 -1.21 7.76
CA CYS A 20 -4.06 -1.66 8.23
C CYS A 20 -3.53 -0.78 9.36
N LEU A 21 -3.79 0.53 9.30
CA LEU A 21 -3.40 1.47 10.36
C LEU A 21 -4.11 1.15 11.68
N GLN A 22 -5.36 0.70 11.65
CA GLN A 22 -6.12 0.30 12.84
C GLN A 22 -5.55 -0.93 13.55
N GLN A 23 -4.74 -1.75 12.87
CA GLN A 23 -4.10 -2.93 13.47
C GLN A 23 -2.83 -2.59 14.25
N VAL A 24 -2.39 -1.33 14.23
CA VAL A 24 -1.13 -0.90 14.85
C VAL A 24 -1.40 -0.30 16.23
N GLY A 25 -0.75 -0.87 17.23
CA GLY A 25 -0.78 -0.43 18.62
C GLY A 25 0.50 0.30 19.04
N PRO A 26 0.76 0.34 20.37
CA PRO A 26 1.95 0.98 20.92
C PRO A 26 3.24 0.45 20.30
N ASN A 27 4.25 1.31 20.18
CA ASN A 27 5.57 0.98 19.62
C ASN A 27 5.53 0.43 18.19
N ARG A 28 4.48 0.75 17.40
CA ARG A 28 4.28 0.28 16.02
C ARG A 28 4.18 -1.26 15.90
N GLN A 29 3.70 -1.93 16.94
CA GLN A 29 3.44 -3.36 16.93
C GLN A 29 1.99 -3.66 16.55
N PHE A 30 1.74 -4.80 15.91
CA PHE A 30 0.38 -5.24 15.64
C PHE A 30 -0.36 -5.65 16.93
N THR A 31 -1.64 -5.30 17.04
CA THR A 31 -2.49 -5.62 18.19
C THR A 31 -3.34 -6.88 17.99
N GLY A 32 -3.62 -7.22 16.74
CA GLY A 32 -4.45 -8.35 16.34
C GLY A 32 -3.65 -9.60 15.94
N ASN A 33 -4.33 -10.52 15.26
CA ASN A 33 -3.69 -11.69 14.70
C ASN A 33 -2.71 -11.28 13.60
N ILE A 34 -1.53 -11.89 13.62
CA ILE A 34 -0.52 -11.72 12.57
C ILE A 34 -0.33 -13.03 11.82
N GLN A 35 0.01 -12.92 10.54
CA GLN A 35 0.50 -14.05 9.78
C GLN A 35 1.96 -14.35 10.19
N GLY A 36 2.25 -15.63 10.40
CA GLY A 36 3.54 -16.12 10.87
C GLY A 36 4.68 -16.02 9.84
N PRO A 37 5.88 -16.52 10.21
CA PRO A 37 7.13 -16.31 9.47
C PRO A 37 7.15 -16.91 8.04
N ASP A 38 6.28 -17.87 7.71
CA ASP A 38 6.27 -18.48 6.36
C ASP A 38 5.63 -17.59 5.28
N TRP A 39 5.05 -16.44 5.66
CA TRP A 39 4.40 -15.46 4.77
C TRP A 39 5.00 -14.06 4.91
N LEU A 40 6.29 -13.98 5.18
CA LEU A 40 6.98 -12.70 5.32
C LEU A 40 7.18 -12.00 3.98
N ILE A 41 7.21 -10.68 4.05
CA ILE A 41 7.40 -9.82 2.89
C ILE A 41 8.76 -10.15 2.24
N GLY A 42 8.78 -10.35 0.93
CA GLY A 42 10.02 -10.63 0.20
C GLY A 42 10.64 -12.02 0.41
N TRP A 43 10.03 -12.92 1.19
CA TRP A 43 10.65 -14.21 1.53
C TRP A 43 10.75 -15.18 0.33
N ARG A 44 9.82 -15.09 -0.64
CA ARG A 44 9.77 -15.95 -1.83
C ARG A 44 9.92 -15.12 -3.10
N TRP A 45 11.16 -14.72 -3.42
CA TRP A 45 11.45 -13.76 -4.49
C TRP A 45 10.88 -14.10 -5.89
N ALA A 46 10.68 -15.39 -6.20
CA ALA A 46 10.13 -15.84 -7.49
C ALA A 46 8.61 -16.10 -7.46
N ASP A 47 7.94 -15.86 -6.34
CA ASP A 47 6.51 -16.11 -6.16
C ASP A 47 5.69 -14.84 -6.42
N GLY A 48 4.69 -14.96 -7.29
CA GLY A 48 3.80 -13.87 -7.71
C GLY A 48 2.63 -13.58 -6.76
N ARG A 49 2.62 -14.08 -5.53
CA ARG A 49 1.65 -13.65 -4.51
C ARG A 49 2.04 -12.28 -3.94
N ASN A 50 1.02 -11.50 -3.57
CA ASN A 50 1.14 -10.14 -3.04
C ASN A 50 2.31 -9.91 -2.06
N PRO A 51 2.48 -10.68 -0.97
CA PRO A 51 3.49 -10.38 0.04
C PRO A 51 4.93 -10.54 -0.45
N TYR A 52 5.18 -11.33 -1.49
CA TYR A 52 6.55 -11.71 -1.83
C TYR A 52 7.20 -10.79 -2.85
N THR A 53 6.44 -10.30 -3.83
CA THR A 53 7.00 -9.54 -4.96
C THR A 53 6.27 -8.24 -5.25
N PHE A 54 5.17 -7.94 -4.55
CA PHE A 54 4.38 -6.75 -4.77
C PHE A 54 4.32 -5.85 -3.53
N PHE A 55 4.08 -4.57 -3.78
CA PHE A 55 3.62 -3.63 -2.79
C PHE A 55 2.66 -2.65 -3.48
N TYR A 56 1.84 -1.96 -2.68
CA TYR A 56 0.92 -0.95 -3.16
C TYR A 56 1.26 0.38 -2.51
N PRO A 57 1.48 1.46 -3.28
CA PRO A 57 1.80 2.78 -2.73
C PRO A 57 0.55 3.50 -2.20
N MET A 58 -0.17 2.83 -1.30
CA MET A 58 -1.41 3.32 -0.66
C MET A 58 -1.16 3.85 0.76
N LEU A 59 -0.08 3.39 1.39
CA LEU A 59 0.43 3.89 2.67
C LEU A 59 1.87 4.36 2.48
N PRO A 60 2.32 5.34 3.27
CA PRO A 60 3.70 5.78 3.18
C PRO A 60 4.67 4.64 3.54
N PRO A 61 5.94 4.73 3.10
CA PRO A 61 6.98 3.79 3.46
C PRO A 61 7.02 3.44 4.96
N ASN A 62 7.40 2.20 5.27
CA ASN A 62 7.42 1.64 6.62
C ASN A 62 6.04 1.57 7.33
N GLY A 63 4.95 1.83 6.61
CA GLY A 63 3.59 1.61 7.10
C GLY A 63 3.26 0.12 7.31
N PRO A 64 2.17 -0.18 8.05
CA PRO A 64 1.74 -1.55 8.27
C PRO A 64 1.22 -2.21 6.99
N SER A 65 1.37 -3.54 6.92
CA SER A 65 0.72 -4.39 5.92
C SER A 65 -0.40 -5.20 6.58
N CYS A 66 -1.50 -5.42 5.88
CA CYS A 66 -2.63 -6.19 6.40
C CYS A 66 -3.46 -6.87 5.30
N GLY A 67 -4.27 -7.84 5.67
CA GLY A 67 -5.18 -8.53 4.75
C GLY A 67 -6.18 -9.44 5.46
N ASN A 68 -6.88 -10.26 4.70
CA ASN A 68 -7.63 -11.38 5.28
C ASN A 68 -6.66 -12.49 5.69
N ASP A 69 -5.65 -12.74 4.88
CA ASP A 69 -4.45 -13.48 5.22
C ASP A 69 -3.24 -12.90 4.47
N GLY A 70 -2.09 -13.56 4.55
CA GLY A 70 -0.86 -13.10 3.91
C GLY A 70 -0.93 -13.01 2.38
N GLU A 71 -1.82 -13.75 1.72
CA GLU A 71 -1.88 -13.85 0.25
C GLU A 71 -3.21 -13.38 -0.35
N ASN A 72 -4.29 -13.39 0.42
CA ASN A 72 -5.65 -13.04 -0.01
C ASN A 72 -6.04 -11.67 0.53
N TRP A 73 -6.44 -10.80 -0.41
CA TRP A 73 -6.86 -9.42 -0.11
C TRP A 73 -5.83 -8.67 0.76
N CYS A 74 -4.55 -8.96 0.54
CA CYS A 74 -3.46 -8.38 1.30
C CYS A 74 -3.01 -7.05 0.69
N ILE A 75 -3.08 -5.99 1.48
CA ILE A 75 -2.50 -4.67 1.24
C ILE A 75 -1.08 -4.70 1.81
N VAL A 76 -0.11 -4.79 0.91
CA VAL A 76 1.32 -4.81 1.24
C VAL A 76 1.91 -3.43 1.07
N THR A 77 2.53 -2.89 2.12
CA THR A 77 3.16 -1.57 2.12
C THR A 77 4.66 -1.70 1.85
N ALA A 78 5.26 -0.73 1.14
CA ALA A 78 6.71 -0.65 1.00
C ALA A 78 7.36 -0.47 2.38
N SER A 79 8.34 -1.31 2.72
CA SER A 79 9.00 -1.26 4.02
C SER A 79 10.50 -1.55 3.89
N SER A 80 11.28 -1.00 4.81
CA SER A 80 12.68 -1.36 4.98
C SER A 80 13.12 -1.25 6.44
N ARG A 81 14.34 -1.71 6.71
CA ARG A 81 15.01 -1.53 8.00
C ARG A 81 15.71 -0.18 8.13
N HIS A 82 15.72 0.64 7.08
CA HIS A 82 16.34 1.96 7.13
C HIS A 82 15.44 2.93 7.89
N PRO A 83 16.01 3.73 8.81
CA PRO A 83 15.27 4.80 9.45
C PRO A 83 14.74 5.79 8.42
N GLY A 84 13.45 6.10 8.50
CA GLY A 84 12.88 7.24 7.78
C GLY A 84 12.46 6.99 6.33
N GLY A 85 12.55 5.77 5.77
CA GLY A 85 12.09 5.53 4.40
C GLY A 85 12.52 4.23 3.75
N VAL A 86 12.42 4.20 2.41
CA VAL A 86 12.82 3.07 1.55
C VAL A 86 13.63 3.54 0.34
N ASN A 87 14.51 2.69 -0.19
CA ASN A 87 15.09 2.92 -1.51
C ASN A 87 14.17 2.37 -2.59
N VAL A 88 13.82 3.19 -3.58
CA VAL A 88 12.91 2.84 -4.68
C VAL A 88 13.65 2.96 -6.01
N LEU A 89 13.59 1.90 -6.82
CA LEU A 89 14.06 1.89 -8.20
C LEU A 89 12.93 2.35 -9.13
N PHE A 90 13.21 3.34 -9.96
CA PHE A 90 12.32 3.83 -11.01
C PHE A 90 12.60 3.12 -12.34
N LEU A 91 11.64 3.17 -13.25
CA LEU A 91 11.74 2.50 -14.57
C LEU A 91 12.81 3.10 -15.49
N ASP A 92 13.27 4.32 -15.19
CA ASP A 92 14.40 4.97 -15.86
C ASP A 92 15.77 4.51 -15.32
N GLY A 93 15.78 3.59 -14.34
CA GLY A 93 16.98 3.07 -13.70
C GLY A 93 17.49 3.91 -12.53
N ALA A 94 16.88 5.05 -12.23
CA ALA A 94 17.27 5.86 -11.08
C ALA A 94 16.82 5.18 -9.77
N VAL A 95 17.67 5.24 -8.74
CA VAL A 95 17.31 4.84 -7.38
C VAL A 95 17.19 6.10 -6.54
N ARG A 96 16.09 6.26 -5.81
CA ARG A 96 15.90 7.37 -4.87
C ARG A 96 15.48 6.86 -3.51
N PHE A 97 15.94 7.55 -2.47
CA PHE A 97 15.42 7.33 -1.13
C PHE A 97 14.11 8.09 -0.96
N ILE A 98 13.03 7.37 -0.70
CA ILE A 98 11.69 7.91 -0.49
C ILE A 98 11.39 7.90 1.00
N SER A 99 11.14 9.10 1.55
CA SER A 99 10.85 9.29 2.97
C SER A 99 9.52 8.63 3.39
N GLU A 100 9.46 8.11 4.61
CA GLU A 100 8.20 7.68 5.26
C GLU A 100 7.24 8.84 5.57
N THR A 101 7.68 10.09 5.35
CA THR A 101 6.86 11.29 5.44
C THR A 101 6.35 11.79 4.08
N ILE A 102 6.56 11.03 3.01
CA ILE A 102 5.98 11.35 1.69
C ILE A 102 4.46 11.44 1.80
N ASP A 103 3.86 12.37 1.04
CA ASP A 103 2.41 12.48 0.96
C ASP A 103 1.80 11.22 0.33
N ALA A 104 1.13 10.43 1.16
CA ALA A 104 0.37 9.23 0.77
C ALA A 104 -1.14 9.49 0.78
N GLY A 105 -1.57 10.74 0.83
CA GLY A 105 -2.99 11.13 0.84
C GLY A 105 -3.75 10.70 2.09
N ASP A 106 -5.06 10.63 1.96
CA ASP A 106 -5.98 10.25 3.03
C ASP A 106 -6.19 8.72 3.02
N PRO A 107 -5.77 7.99 4.07
CA PRO A 107 -5.81 6.54 4.09
C PRO A 107 -7.23 5.96 4.18
N THR A 108 -8.26 6.80 4.37
CA THR A 108 -9.66 6.36 4.41
C THR A 108 -10.30 6.29 3.03
N ARG A 109 -9.60 6.77 1.99
CA ARG A 109 -10.14 6.83 0.61
C ARG A 109 -10.27 5.43 0.01
N THR A 110 -11.31 5.26 -0.80
CA THR A 110 -11.55 4.06 -1.60
C THR A 110 -11.87 4.47 -3.03
N ALA A 111 -11.60 3.59 -3.99
CA ALA A 111 -12.03 3.83 -5.37
C ALA A 111 -13.55 3.75 -5.53
N THR A 112 -14.28 3.09 -4.61
CA THR A 112 -15.74 2.95 -4.68
C THR A 112 -16.50 4.19 -4.24
N ALA A 113 -15.88 5.06 -3.45
CA ALA A 113 -16.43 6.33 -3.02
C ALA A 113 -15.35 7.43 -3.20
N PRO A 114 -14.99 7.77 -4.45
CA PRO A 114 -13.97 8.77 -4.69
C PRO A 114 -14.45 10.15 -4.20
N PRO A 115 -13.54 10.99 -3.72
CA PRO A 115 -13.88 12.30 -3.17
C PRO A 115 -14.30 13.30 -4.25
N PRO A 116 -14.89 14.46 -3.88
CA PRO A 116 -15.22 15.52 -4.82
C PRO A 116 -14.01 15.93 -5.69
N GLY A 117 -14.24 16.10 -7.00
CA GLY A 117 -13.19 16.43 -7.97
C GLY A 117 -12.52 15.22 -8.63
N PHE A 118 -12.85 13.99 -8.21
CA PHE A 118 -12.37 12.76 -8.82
C PHE A 118 -13.50 12.10 -9.63
N PRO A 119 -13.18 11.44 -10.76
CA PRO A 119 -14.19 10.81 -11.59
C PRO A 119 -14.87 9.67 -10.82
N PRO A 120 -16.21 9.55 -10.88
CA PRO A 120 -16.91 8.42 -10.29
C PRO A 120 -16.55 7.12 -11.02
N LEU A 121 -16.65 5.99 -10.32
CA LEU A 121 -16.59 4.69 -11.00
C LEU A 121 -17.73 4.55 -11.99
N VAL A 122 -17.41 4.05 -13.19
CA VAL A 122 -18.41 3.64 -14.17
C VAL A 122 -19.26 2.49 -13.62
N ASN A 123 -18.65 1.58 -12.87
CA ASN A 123 -19.33 0.49 -12.18
C ASN A 123 -18.85 0.38 -10.73
N PRO A 124 -19.70 0.66 -9.71
CA PRO A 124 -19.32 0.58 -8.29
C PRO A 124 -18.83 -0.81 -7.83
N SER A 125 -19.18 -1.87 -8.55
CA SER A 125 -18.73 -3.24 -8.25
C SER A 125 -17.37 -3.58 -8.85
N ARG A 126 -16.80 -2.67 -9.66
CA ARG A 126 -15.53 -2.85 -10.38
C ARG A 126 -14.58 -1.68 -10.10
N PRO A 127 -14.04 -1.58 -8.88
CA PRO A 127 -13.08 -0.52 -8.53
C PRO A 127 -11.81 -0.54 -9.37
N GLN A 128 -11.46 -1.66 -10.01
CA GLN A 128 -10.38 -1.74 -11.00
C GLN A 128 -10.63 -0.92 -12.27
N ASP A 129 -11.88 -0.48 -12.52
CA ASP A 129 -12.22 0.40 -13.65
C ASP A 129 -11.97 1.88 -13.32
N TYR A 130 -11.46 2.19 -12.12
CA TYR A 130 -11.10 3.55 -11.73
C TYR A 130 -10.06 4.14 -12.68
N THR A 131 -10.41 5.28 -13.29
CA THR A 131 -9.59 5.98 -14.27
C THR A 131 -9.54 7.46 -13.94
N GLY A 132 -8.75 7.81 -12.93
CA GLY A 132 -8.60 9.18 -12.44
C GLY A 132 -7.25 9.41 -11.76
N PRO A 133 -7.05 10.61 -11.18
CA PRO A 133 -5.89 10.92 -10.35
C PRO A 133 -5.76 9.93 -9.17
N SER A 134 -4.56 9.72 -8.64
CA SER A 134 -4.32 8.86 -7.49
C SER A 134 -5.10 9.34 -6.26
N LEU A 135 -5.70 8.38 -5.55
CA LEU A 135 -6.38 8.64 -4.27
C LEU A 135 -5.41 8.73 -3.08
N TYR A 136 -4.14 8.37 -3.30
CA TYR A 136 -3.13 8.16 -2.25
C TYR A 136 -1.95 9.12 -2.38
N GLY A 137 -2.25 10.37 -2.73
CA GLY A 137 -1.28 11.47 -2.80
C GLY A 137 -0.16 11.24 -3.81
N VAL A 138 0.95 11.94 -3.60
CA VAL A 138 2.17 11.85 -4.40
C VAL A 138 2.68 10.41 -4.47
N TRP A 139 2.68 9.70 -3.35
CA TRP A 139 3.19 8.33 -3.29
C TRP A 139 2.41 7.38 -4.20
N GLY A 140 1.07 7.40 -4.13
CA GLY A 140 0.23 6.61 -5.02
C GLY A 140 0.33 7.02 -6.48
N ALA A 141 0.52 8.32 -6.74
CA ALA A 141 0.71 8.83 -8.10
C ALA A 141 1.96 8.26 -8.76
N LEU A 142 3.07 8.11 -8.01
CA LEU A 142 4.31 7.51 -8.51
C LEU A 142 4.15 6.04 -8.95
N GLY A 143 3.21 5.31 -8.36
CA GLY A 143 2.90 3.92 -8.74
C GLY A 143 1.81 3.78 -9.80
N SER A 144 1.22 4.88 -10.28
CA SER A 144 0.08 4.83 -11.20
C SER A 144 0.51 4.45 -12.62
N ALA A 145 0.10 3.27 -13.08
CA ALA A 145 0.52 2.72 -14.39
C ALA A 145 0.09 3.56 -15.60
N TYR A 146 -0.97 4.37 -15.48
CA TYR A 146 -1.49 5.17 -16.59
C TYR A 146 -0.84 6.56 -16.71
N GLY A 147 0.11 6.92 -15.84
CA GLY A 147 1.13 7.95 -16.08
C GLY A 147 0.66 9.37 -16.40
N LYS A 148 -0.60 9.73 -16.11
CA LYS A 148 -1.15 11.07 -16.39
C LYS A 148 -0.96 12.07 -15.25
N GLU A 149 -0.43 11.64 -14.10
CA GLU A 149 -0.07 12.53 -13.00
C GLU A 149 1.41 12.91 -13.10
N SER A 150 1.68 14.16 -13.47
CA SER A 150 3.01 14.75 -13.31
C SER A 150 3.22 15.12 -11.85
N VAL A 151 4.08 14.39 -11.14
CA VAL A 151 4.38 14.68 -9.73
C VAL A 151 5.88 14.77 -9.53
N GLN A 152 6.31 15.77 -8.75
CA GLN A 152 7.71 15.92 -8.38
C GLN A 152 8.05 14.96 -7.24
N VAL A 153 9.04 14.10 -7.46
CA VAL A 153 9.67 13.33 -6.39
C VAL A 153 10.55 14.29 -5.58
N PRO A 154 10.47 14.29 -4.22
CA PRO A 154 11.40 15.02 -3.38
C PRO A 154 12.87 14.70 -3.67
#